data_AF-A0A2G6GJ19-F1
#
_entry.id   AF-A0A2G6GJ19-F1
#
_cell.length_a   1.000
_cell.length_b   1.000
_cell.length_c   1.000
_cell.angle_alpha   90.00
_cell.angle_beta   90.00
_cell.angle_gamma   90.00
#
_symmetry.space_group_name_H-M   'P 1'
#
loop_
_entity.id
_entity.type
_entity.pdbx_description
1 polymer ?
#
loop_
_entity_poly.entity_id
_entity_poly.type
_entity_poly.pdbx_seq_one_letter_code
_entity_poly.pdbx_strand_id
1 'polypeptide(L)'
;MENKGNNIKYINIIAQNDVGVLNRIANLIRKRNYNIDDMNLTFDNEGKAHFLVGFHSEKVEIDQIMNQLSKLYDVIDIEKIEDLVRIKKNYYVYSKDKNDFDNFSEKPIKVVEITNTFVAIFLLDFYTDLKFKKELDKSGLKYLYKSI
;
A
#
# COMPACT_ATOMS: atom_id res chain seq x y z
N MET A 1 3.75 0.62 26.35
CA MET A 1 2.47 -0.04 26.02
C MET A 1 2.46 -0.23 24.52
N GLU A 2 2.71 -1.46 24.05
CA GLU A 2 2.76 -1.81 22.64
C GLU A 2 1.43 -1.47 21.96
N ASN A 3 1.49 -0.67 20.91
CA ASN A 3 0.34 -0.45 20.04
C ASN A 3 -0.03 -1.80 19.40
N LYS A 4 -1.20 -2.33 19.74
CA LYS A 4 -1.88 -3.40 19.00
C LYS A 4 -2.34 -2.87 17.63
N GLY A 5 -1.38 -2.50 16.78
CA GLY A 5 -1.62 -1.91 15.46
C GLY A 5 -1.20 -2.88 14.36
N ASN A 6 -2.20 -3.51 13.74
CA ASN A 6 -2.13 -4.32 12.52
C ASN A 6 -1.25 -5.59 12.55
N ASN A 7 -1.93 -6.73 12.59
CA ASN A 7 -1.41 -8.01 12.13
C ASN A 7 -1.36 -8.05 10.58
N ILE A 8 -0.77 -7.04 9.91
CA ILE A 8 -0.58 -7.10 8.45
C ILE A 8 0.91 -7.32 8.18
N LYS A 9 1.22 -8.40 7.47
CA LYS A 9 2.59 -8.72 7.05
C LYS A 9 2.71 -8.49 5.55
N TYR A 10 3.72 -7.74 5.15
CA TYR A 10 3.99 -7.45 3.75
C TYR A 10 5.09 -8.35 3.22
N ILE A 11 4.90 -8.80 1.97
CA ILE A 11 5.96 -9.39 1.16
C ILE A 11 6.06 -8.63 -0.16
N ASN A 12 7.26 -8.53 -0.69
CA ASN A 12 7.50 -8.11 -2.07
C ASN A 12 7.77 -9.35 -2.92
N ILE A 13 6.97 -9.59 -3.94
CA ILE A 13 7.18 -10.69 -4.89
C ILE A 13 7.77 -10.08 -6.15
N ILE A 14 8.98 -10.50 -6.52
CA ILE A 14 9.65 -10.09 -7.75
C ILE A 14 9.40 -11.17 -8.79
N ALA A 15 8.80 -10.80 -9.91
CA ALA A 15 8.47 -11.74 -10.98
C ALA A 15 8.83 -11.18 -12.36
N GLN A 16 9.05 -12.05 -13.34
CA GLN A 16 9.19 -11.64 -14.73
C GLN A 16 7.86 -11.06 -15.23
N ASN A 17 7.88 -9.92 -15.93
CA ASN A 17 6.68 -9.28 -16.47
C ASN A 17 6.19 -9.96 -17.76
N ASP A 18 5.78 -11.22 -17.63
CA ASP A 18 5.23 -12.01 -18.73
C ASP A 18 3.70 -12.01 -18.71
N VAL A 19 3.10 -12.27 -19.86
CA VAL A 19 1.64 -12.31 -20.02
C VAL A 19 1.01 -13.27 -19.00
N GLY A 20 0.09 -12.72 -18.20
CA GLY A 20 -0.68 -13.48 -17.21
C GLY A 20 -0.02 -13.67 -15.84
N VAL A 21 1.14 -13.07 -15.57
CA VAL A 21 1.84 -13.18 -14.27
C VAL A 21 0.95 -12.76 -13.08
N LEU A 22 0.24 -11.63 -13.21
CA LEU A 22 -0.73 -11.17 -12.20
C LEU A 22 -1.80 -12.22 -11.91
N ASN A 23 -2.37 -12.83 -12.95
CA ASN A 23 -3.40 -13.84 -12.80
C ASN A 23 -2.88 -15.09 -12.11
N ARG A 24 -1.64 -15.51 -12.38
CA ARG A 24 -1.03 -16.68 -11.75
C ARG A 24 -0.78 -16.44 -10.26
N ILE A 25 -0.21 -15.29 -9.90
CA ILE A 25 0.02 -14.88 -8.51
C ILE A 25 -1.31 -14.74 -7.76
N ALA A 26 -2.27 -13.97 -8.30
CA ALA A 26 -3.57 -13.74 -7.67
C ALA A 26 -4.37 -15.05 -7.48
N ASN A 27 -4.31 -15.96 -8.47
CA ASN A 27 -4.99 -17.26 -8.35
C ASN A 27 -4.38 -18.15 -7.26
N LEU A 28 -3.06 -18.16 -7.10
CA LEU A 28 -2.40 -18.94 -6.06
C LEU A 28 -2.80 -18.43 -4.67
N ILE A 29 -2.84 -17.11 -4.50
CA ILE A 29 -3.30 -16.46 -3.26
C ILE A 29 -4.78 -16.82 -2.98
N ARG A 30 -5.65 -16.70 -4.00
CA ARG A 30 -7.08 -17.02 -3.88
C ARG A 30 -7.35 -18.49 -3.55
N LYS A 31 -6.64 -19.43 -4.18
CA LYS A 31 -6.85 -20.89 -4.01
C LYS A 31 -6.62 -21.37 -2.58
N ARG A 32 -5.87 -20.62 -1.79
CA ARG A 32 -5.56 -20.94 -0.39
C ARG A 32 -6.39 -20.12 0.61
N ASN A 33 -7.35 -19.33 0.12
CA ASN A 33 -8.24 -18.50 0.91
C ASN A 33 -7.49 -17.50 1.82
N TYR A 34 -6.36 -16.97 1.33
CA TYR A 34 -5.66 -15.89 2.00
C TYR A 34 -6.33 -14.56 1.67
N ASN A 35 -6.63 -13.76 2.69
CA ASN A 35 -7.14 -12.40 2.50
C ASN A 35 -5.97 -11.46 2.20
N ILE A 36 -6.07 -10.78 1.06
CA ILE A 36 -5.19 -9.65 0.69
C ILE A 36 -5.83 -8.39 1.26
N ASP A 37 -5.12 -7.70 2.14
CA ASP A 37 -5.56 -6.41 2.71
C ASP A 37 -5.08 -5.23 1.86
N ASP A 38 -3.92 -5.37 1.21
CA ASP A 38 -3.34 -4.35 0.32
C ASP A 38 -2.50 -5.04 -0.78
N MET A 39 -2.47 -4.46 -1.98
CA MET A 39 -1.62 -4.92 -3.08
C MET A 39 -1.22 -3.75 -3.96
N ASN A 40 0.07 -3.59 -4.18
CA ASN A 40 0.64 -2.62 -5.09
C ASN A 40 1.51 -3.34 -6.12
N LEU A 41 1.36 -2.94 -7.38
CA LEU A 41 2.10 -3.51 -8.50
C LEU A 41 2.90 -2.39 -9.16
N THR A 42 4.21 -2.57 -9.22
CA THR A 42 5.12 -1.68 -9.95
C THR A 42 5.96 -2.50 -10.92
N PHE A 43 6.48 -1.83 -11.95
CA PHE A 43 7.35 -2.45 -12.95
C PHE A 43 8.67 -1.68 -12.96
N ASP A 44 9.78 -2.40 -12.96
CA ASP A 44 11.09 -1.79 -13.13
C ASP A 44 11.50 -1.70 -14.61
N ASN A 45 12.63 -1.03 -14.85
CA ASN A 45 13.16 -0.84 -16.20
C ASN A 45 13.80 -2.12 -16.79
N GLU A 46 13.90 -3.20 -16.01
CA GLU A 46 14.48 -4.48 -16.42
C GLU A 46 13.41 -5.51 -16.81
N GLY A 47 12.14 -5.09 -16.88
CA GLY A 47 11.03 -5.97 -17.22
C GLY A 47 10.59 -6.89 -16.08
N LYS A 48 10.88 -6.53 -14.83
CA LYS A 48 10.37 -7.23 -13.66
C LYS A 48 9.18 -6.50 -13.08
N ALA A 49 8.24 -7.29 -12.56
CA ALA A 49 7.07 -6.85 -11.84
C ALA A 49 7.30 -7.07 -10.33
N HIS A 50 7.05 -6.04 -9.53
CA HIS A 50 7.15 -6.06 -8.07
C HIS A 50 5.74 -6.00 -7.49
N PHE A 51 5.33 -7.07 -6.81
CA PHE A 51 4.04 -7.16 -6.13
C PHE A 51 4.26 -7.01 -4.63
N LEU A 52 4.01 -5.81 -4.12
CA LEU A 52 3.97 -5.56 -2.69
C LEU A 52 2.58 -5.95 -2.17
N VAL A 53 2.48 -7.06 -1.44
CA VAL A 53 1.22 -7.64 -0.98
C VAL A 53 1.17 -7.69 0.54
N GLY A 54 0.14 -7.09 1.13
CA GLY A 54 -0.17 -7.13 2.56
C GLY A 54 -1.19 -8.22 2.88
N PHE A 55 -0.83 -9.11 3.81
CA PHE A 55 -1.68 -10.21 4.27
C PHE A 55 -2.04 -10.06 5.74
N HIS A 56 -3.29 -10.38 6.07
CA HIS A 56 -3.76 -10.43 7.46
C HIS A 56 -3.20 -11.67 8.19
N SER A 57 -2.35 -11.46 9.19
CA SER A 57 -1.48 -12.48 9.80
C SER A 57 -2.08 -13.26 10.97
N GLU A 58 -3.34 -13.02 11.36
CA GLU A 58 -3.98 -13.79 12.44
C GLU A 58 -4.30 -15.24 12.05
N LYS A 59 -4.35 -15.55 10.75
CA LYS A 59 -4.77 -16.87 10.25
C LYS A 59 -3.83 -17.50 9.23
N VAL A 60 -2.67 -16.88 8.95
CA VAL A 60 -1.82 -17.26 7.82
C VAL A 60 -0.33 -17.24 8.17
N GLU A 61 0.35 -18.36 7.94
CA GLU A 61 1.81 -18.42 7.93
C GLU A 61 2.36 -17.85 6.62
N ILE A 62 2.97 -16.67 6.69
CA ILE A 62 3.63 -16.00 5.55
C ILE A 62 4.68 -16.91 4.89
N ASP A 63 5.43 -17.67 5.68
CA ASP A 63 6.45 -18.59 5.16
C ASP A 63 5.85 -19.64 4.22
N GLN A 64 4.64 -20.12 4.51
CA GLN A 64 3.93 -21.03 3.61
C GLN A 64 3.52 -20.34 2.32
N ILE A 65 3.03 -19.10 2.38
CA ILE A 65 2.67 -18.32 1.17
C ILE A 65 3.91 -18.15 0.28
N MET A 66 5.02 -17.69 0.86
CA MET A 66 6.28 -17.48 0.15
C MET A 66 6.75 -18.78 -0.50
N ASN A 67 6.74 -19.89 0.24
CA ASN A 67 7.11 -21.21 -0.29
C ASN A 67 6.22 -21.73 -1.41
N GLN A 68 4.96 -21.27 -1.52
CA GLN A 68 4.08 -21.66 -2.62
C GLN A 68 4.28 -20.75 -3.83
N LEU A 69 4.42 -19.44 -3.60
CA LEU A 69 4.68 -18.47 -4.66
C LEU A 69 6.03 -18.71 -5.34
N SER A 70 7.07 -19.11 -4.59
CA SER A 70 8.40 -19.42 -5.13
C SER A 70 8.44 -20.59 -6.10
N LYS A 71 7.35 -21.38 -6.18
CA LYS A 71 7.20 -22.48 -7.14
C LYS A 71 6.64 -22.04 -8.49
N LEU A 72 6.14 -20.82 -8.60
CA LEU A 72 5.69 -20.27 -9.89
C LEU A 72 6.92 -19.95 -10.75
N TYR A 73 6.92 -20.41 -12.00
CA TYR A 73 8.02 -20.18 -12.94
C TYR A 73 8.36 -18.70 -13.12
N ASP A 74 7.36 -17.82 -13.06
CA ASP A 74 7.57 -16.38 -13.26
C ASP A 74 8.19 -15.70 -12.04
N VAL A 75 8.14 -16.31 -10.86
CA VAL A 75 8.63 -15.68 -9.63
C VAL A 75 10.14 -15.84 -9.54
N ILE A 76 10.83 -14.71 -9.53
CA ILE A 76 12.29 -14.59 -9.45
C ILE A 76 12.73 -14.63 -7.99
N ASP A 77 12.07 -13.85 -7.13
CA ASP A 77 12.40 -13.77 -5.71
C ASP A 77 11.20 -13.30 -4.87
N ILE A 78 11.26 -13.51 -3.56
CA ILE A 78 10.25 -13.04 -2.61
C ILE A 78 10.92 -12.57 -1.31
N GLU A 79 10.68 -11.31 -0.96
CA GLU A 79 11.24 -10.67 0.23
C GLU A 79 10.15 -10.39 1.26
N LYS A 80 10.44 -10.64 2.55
CA LYS A 80 9.61 -10.11 3.65
C LYS A 80 9.94 -8.64 3.86
N ILE A 81 8.92 -7.79 3.97
CA ILE A 81 9.12 -6.38 4.32
C ILE A 81 8.92 -6.22 5.82
N GLU A 82 10.04 -6.21 6.55
CA GLU A 82 10.05 -6.02 8.01
C GLU A 82 9.96 -4.54 8.41
N ASP A 83 10.52 -3.65 7.58
CA ASP A 83 10.47 -2.20 7.77
C ASP A 83 9.46 -1.55 6.82
N LEU A 84 8.22 -1.39 7.32
CA LEU A 84 7.12 -0.79 6.58
C LEU A 84 7.28 0.74 6.44
N VAL A 85 8.28 1.37 7.07
CA VAL A 85 8.56 2.81 6.91
C VAL A 85 8.93 3.17 5.47
N ARG A 86 9.47 2.20 4.72
CA ARG A 86 9.86 2.36 3.31
C ARG A 86 8.66 2.45 2.36
N ILE A 87 7.52 1.90 2.74
CA ILE A 87 6.31 1.96 1.92
C ILE A 87 5.64 3.30 2.18
N LYS A 88 5.52 4.12 1.13
CA LYS A 88 4.89 5.44 1.23
C LYS A 88 3.62 5.52 0.41
N LYS A 89 2.61 6.21 0.94
CA LYS A 89 1.37 6.52 0.25
C LYS A 89 1.22 8.02 0.12
N ASN A 90 0.91 8.46 -1.09
CA ASN A 90 0.49 9.82 -1.33
C ASN A 90 -1.00 9.97 -1.11
N TYR A 91 -1.39 11.01 -0.39
CA TYR A 91 -2.76 11.51 -0.36
C TYR A 91 -2.84 12.88 -1.01
N TYR A 92 -3.86 13.05 -1.84
CA TYR A 92 -4.25 14.30 -2.46
C TYR A 92 -5.59 14.70 -1.87
N VAL A 93 -5.60 15.69 -0.98
CA VAL A 93 -6.79 16.14 -0.26
C VAL A 93 -7.23 17.47 -0.86
N TYR A 94 -8.50 17.57 -1.25
CA TYR A 94 -9.06 18.73 -1.93
C TYR A 94 -9.90 19.54 -0.95
N SER A 95 -9.64 20.86 -0.86
CA SER A 95 -10.51 21.79 -0.15
C SER A 95 -10.62 23.15 -0.86
N LYS A 96 -11.71 23.86 -0.60
CA LYS A 96 -11.87 25.28 -0.97
C LYS A 96 -11.19 26.22 0.03
N ASP A 97 -10.99 25.81 1.28
CA ASP A 97 -10.28 26.57 2.29
C ASP A 97 -8.94 25.89 2.62
N LYS A 98 -7.86 26.66 2.56
CA LYS A 98 -6.52 26.19 2.91
C LYS A 98 -6.40 25.84 4.40
N ASN A 99 -7.18 26.49 5.27
CA ASN A 99 -7.14 26.27 6.71
C ASN A 99 -7.66 24.88 7.10
N ASP A 100 -8.45 24.24 6.24
CA ASP A 100 -8.96 22.89 6.50
C ASP A 100 -7.83 21.87 6.67
N PHE A 101 -6.69 22.10 6.02
CA PHE A 101 -5.54 21.20 6.12
C PHE A 101 -4.83 21.27 7.48
N ASP A 102 -5.07 22.33 8.27
CA ASP A 102 -4.46 22.45 9.59
C ASP A 102 -5.07 21.54 10.64
N ASN A 103 -6.28 21.04 10.36
CA ASN A 103 -7.01 20.11 11.23
C ASN A 103 -6.46 18.68 11.22
N PHE A 104 -5.56 18.35 10.28
CA PHE A 104 -4.92 17.04 10.22
C PHE A 104 -3.72 16.94 11.15
N SER A 105 -3.51 15.75 11.72
CA SER A 105 -2.35 15.49 12.57
C SER A 105 -1.03 15.47 11.80
N GLU A 106 -1.08 14.99 10.55
CA GLU A 106 0.03 15.07 9.61
C GLU A 106 -0.03 16.36 8.80
N LYS A 107 1.12 16.93 8.47
CA LYS A 107 1.19 18.15 7.67
C LYS A 107 1.48 17.84 6.21
N PRO A 108 0.87 18.58 5.26
CA PRO A 108 1.13 18.35 3.86
C PRO A 108 2.57 18.75 3.53
N ILE A 109 3.22 17.95 2.69
CA ILE A 109 4.53 18.29 2.12
C ILE A 109 4.38 19.50 1.20
N LYS A 110 3.24 19.59 0.51
CA LYS A 110 2.97 20.69 -0.41
C LYS A 110 1.48 20.96 -0.50
N VAL A 111 1.12 22.23 -0.65
CA VAL A 111 -0.22 22.66 -1.03
C VAL A 111 -0.13 23.39 -2.36
N VAL A 112 -0.99 23.04 -3.30
CA VAL A 112 -1.07 23.63 -4.63
C VAL A 112 -2.46 24.20 -4.83
N GLU A 113 -2.55 25.43 -5.32
CA GLU A 113 -3.80 26.04 -5.75
C GLU A 113 -4.06 25.71 -7.21
N ILE A 114 -5.25 25.16 -7.49
CA ILE A 114 -5.72 24.82 -8.84
C ILE A 114 -7.04 25.54 -9.04
N THR A 115 -7.01 26.61 -9.82
CA THR A 115 -8.18 27.50 -10.03
C THR A 115 -8.72 28.00 -8.68
N ASN A 116 -9.87 27.51 -8.22
CA ASN A 116 -10.51 27.92 -6.97
C ASN A 116 -10.54 26.76 -5.94
N THR A 117 -9.55 25.88 -5.96
CA THR A 117 -9.45 24.73 -5.06
C THR A 117 -8.00 24.50 -4.68
N PHE A 118 -7.75 24.22 -3.41
CA PHE A 118 -6.45 23.81 -2.92
C PHE A 118 -6.36 22.28 -2.87
N VAL A 119 -5.20 21.78 -3.27
CA VAL A 119 -4.84 20.37 -3.17
C VAL A 119 -3.63 20.25 -2.25
N ALA A 120 -3.83 19.61 -1.10
CA ALA A 120 -2.78 19.29 -0.17
C ALA A 120 -2.24 17.87 -0.45
N ILE A 121 -0.92 17.77 -0.59
CA ILE A 121 -0.18 16.54 -0.88
C ILE A 121 0.48 16.07 0.42
N PHE A 122 0.10 14.89 0.89
CA PHE A 122 0.69 14.25 2.06
C PHE A 122 1.42 12.99 1.61
N LEU A 123 2.57 12.72 2.20
CA LEU A 123 3.32 11.48 2.01
C LEU A 123 3.39 10.77 3.36
N LEU A 124 2.69 9.65 3.47
CA LEU A 124 2.53 8.94 4.72
C LEU A 124 3.23 7.59 4.64
N ASP A 125 3.80 7.15 5.75
CA ASP A 125 4.20 5.76 5.88
C ASP A 125 3.02 4.87 6.26
N PHE A 126 3.26 3.56 6.25
CA PHE A 126 2.25 2.58 6.59
C PHE A 126 1.64 2.77 8.00
N TYR A 127 2.40 3.25 8.98
CA TYR A 127 1.93 3.37 10.36
C TYR A 127 1.01 4.58 10.55
N THR A 128 1.32 5.69 9.86
CA THR A 128 0.54 6.94 9.91
C THR A 128 -0.71 6.87 9.03
N ASP A 129 -0.68 6.08 7.95
CA ASP A 129 -1.75 5.90 6.97
C ASP A 129 -3.14 5.69 7.58
N LEU A 130 -3.28 4.69 8.47
CA LEU A 130 -4.58 4.33 9.04
C LEU A 130 -5.18 5.43 9.92
N LYS A 131 -4.35 6.11 10.71
CA LYS A 131 -4.81 7.19 11.58
C LYS A 131 -5.26 8.36 10.73
N PHE A 132 -4.47 8.72 9.73
CA PHE A 132 -4.78 9.80 8.80
C PHE A 132 -6.05 9.52 7.98
N LYS A 133 -6.25 8.29 7.52
CA LYS A 133 -7.48 7.89 6.81
C LYS A 133 -8.73 8.09 7.66
N LYS A 134 -8.68 7.76 8.95
CA LYS A 134 -9.79 8.03 9.88
C LYS A 134 -10.05 9.53 10.08
N GLU A 135 -9.01 10.36 10.04
CA GLU A 135 -9.15 11.82 10.09
C GLU A 135 -9.79 12.35 8.79
N LEU A 136 -9.37 11.85 7.63
CA LEU A 136 -9.96 12.18 6.33
C LEU A 136 -11.44 11.82 6.27
N ASP A 137 -11.80 10.61 6.66
CA ASP A 137 -13.20 10.15 6.64
C ASP A 137 -14.09 11.01 7.56
N LYS A 138 -13.54 11.50 8.69
CA LYS A 138 -14.25 12.44 9.59
C LYS A 138 -14.33 13.86 9.03
N SER A 139 -13.33 14.30 8.28
CA SER A 139 -13.30 15.65 7.70
C SER A 139 -14.36 15.86 6.63
N GLY A 140 -14.79 14.78 5.95
CA GLY A 140 -15.70 14.85 4.81
C GLY A 140 -15.10 15.49 3.55
N LEU A 141 -13.81 15.82 3.55
CA LEU A 141 -13.12 16.36 2.39
C LEU A 141 -12.93 15.28 1.33
N LYS A 142 -13.00 15.70 0.07
CA LYS A 142 -12.70 14.82 -1.06
C LYS A 142 -11.20 14.53 -1.07
N TYR A 143 -10.81 13.28 -1.24
CA TYR A 143 -9.41 12.89 -1.38
C TYR A 143 -9.21 11.78 -2.41
N LEU A 144 -7.97 11.68 -2.90
CA LEU A 144 -7.45 10.55 -3.66
C LEU A 144 -6.19 10.05 -2.96
N TYR A 145 -5.88 8.76 -3.07
CA TYR A 145 -4.59 8.25 -2.62
C TYR A 145 -3.94 7.38 -3.69
N LYS A 146 -2.61 7.32 -3.65
CA LYS A 146 -1.79 6.49 -4.52
C LYS A 146 -0.59 5.99 -3.74
N SER A 147 -0.41 4.68 -3.65
CA SER A 147 0.83 4.09 -3.12
C SER A 147 1.97 4.28 -4.12
N ILE A 148 3.18 4.56 -3.61
CA ILE A 148 4.43 4.55 -4.39
C ILE A 148 5.24 3.33 -3.96
#